data_AF-A0A847XGJ2-F1
#
_entry.id   AF-A0A847XGJ2-F1
#
_cell.length_a   1.000
_cell.length_b   1.000
_cell.length_c   1.000
_cell.angle_alpha   90.00
_cell.angle_beta   90.00
_cell.angle_gamma   90.00
#
_symmetry.space_group_name_H-M   'P 1'
#
loop_
_entity.id
_entity.type
_entity.pdbx_description
1 polymer ?
#
loop_
_entity_poly.entity_id
_entity_poly.type
_entity_poly.pdbx_seq_one_letter_code
_entity_poly.pdbx_strand_id
1 'polypeptide(L)' 'GKIHTDIERGFIRAEVINYKDLLECGGTTQAKEKGLVRLEGKDYVMQDGDVVLFRFNV' A
#
# COMPACT_ATOMS: atom_id res chain seq x y z
N GLY A 1 -10.87 8.00 9.73
CA GLY A 1 -9.77 7.94 8.76
C GLY A 1 -10.08 8.79 7.53
N LYS A 2 -9.07 9.40 6.90
CA LYS A 2 -9.23 10.33 5.76
C LYS A 2 -9.90 9.70 4.52
N ILE A 3 -9.85 8.37 4.37
CA ILE A 3 -10.48 7.62 3.28
C ILE A 3 -11.81 7.00 3.75
N HIS A 4 -11.80 6.35 4.92
CA HIS A 4 -13.00 5.83 5.59
C HIS A 4 -12.76 5.74 7.11
N THR A 5 -13.82 5.75 7.92
CA THR A 5 -13.75 5.51 9.37
C THR A 5 -13.51 4.04 9.70
N ASP A 6 -14.02 3.12 8.89
CA ASP A 6 -13.83 1.67 9.12
C ASP A 6 -12.39 1.22 8.87
N ILE A 7 -11.69 1.87 7.93
CA ILE A 7 -10.26 1.62 7.72
C ILE A 7 -9.48 1.96 8.99
N GLU A 8 -9.82 3.03 9.70
CA GLU A 8 -9.13 3.41 10.94
C GLU A 8 -9.29 2.36 12.05
N ARG A 9 -10.50 1.79 12.16
CA ARG A 9 -10.83 0.78 13.17
C ARG A 9 -10.31 -0.61 12.79
N GLY A 10 -10.47 -0.98 11.54
CA GLY A 10 -10.22 -2.31 10.99
C GLY A 10 -8.88 -2.48 10.28
N PHE A 11 -7.99 -1.49 10.29
CA PHE A 11 -6.70 -1.58 9.61
C PHE A 11 -5.90 -2.80 10.08
N ILE A 12 -5.44 -3.60 9.11
CA ILE A 12 -4.54 -4.73 9.31
C ILE A 12 -3.13 -4.32 8.87
N ARG A 13 -2.97 -3.89 7.62
CA ARG A 13 -1.70 -3.47 7.02
C ARG A 13 -1.92 -2.70 5.71
N ALA A 14 -0.89 -2.02 5.23
CA ALA A 14 -0.86 -1.37 3.92
C ALA A 14 0.16 -2.07 3.01
N GLU A 15 -0.21 -2.37 1.78
CA GLU A 15 0.74 -2.74 0.72
C GLU A 15 1.17 -1.46 0.01
N VAL A 16 2.46 -1.13 0.04
CA VAL A 16 3.02 0.13 -0.46
C VAL A 16 4.06 -0.12 -1.54
N ILE A 17 3.97 0.61 -2.64
CA ILE A 17 4.96 0.60 -3.72
C ILE A 17 5.11 2.00 -4.31
N ASN A 18 6.32 2.38 -4.71
CA ASN A 18 6.52 3.66 -5.40
C ASN A 18 5.91 3.63 -6.81
N TYR A 19 5.32 4.73 -7.25
CA TYR A 19 4.69 4.81 -8.58
C TYR A 19 5.66 4.46 -9.71
N LYS A 20 6.95 4.81 -9.59
CA LYS A 20 7.96 4.54 -10.63
C LYS A 20 8.17 3.05 -10.78
N ASP A 21 8.43 2.36 -9.67
CA ASP A 21 8.60 0.91 -9.63
C ASP A 21 7.35 0.19 -10.15
N LEU A 22 6.17 0.69 -9.80
CA LEU A 22 4.90 0.14 -10.28
C LEU A 22 4.76 0.27 -11.80
N LEU A 23 5.10 1.45 -12.35
CA LEU A 23 5.04 1.73 -13.77
C LEU A 23 6.05 0.87 -14.55
N GLU A 24 7.29 0.76 -14.04
CA GLU A 24 8.35 -0.07 -14.62
C GLU A 24 8.01 -1.56 -14.58
N CYS A 25 7.24 -2.01 -13.58
CA CYS A 25 6.80 -3.40 -13.49
C CYS A 25 5.60 -3.72 -14.38
N GLY A 26 4.85 -2.71 -14.85
CA GLY A 26 3.63 -2.90 -15.64
C GLY A 26 2.40 -3.30 -14.80
N GLY A 27 2.49 -3.22 -13.47
CA GLY A 27 1.38 -3.57 -12.58
C GLY A 27 1.82 -4.11 -11.22
N THR A 28 0.85 -4.20 -10.30
CA THR A 28 1.08 -4.63 -8.91
C THR A 28 1.44 -6.11 -8.80
N THR A 29 0.92 -6.98 -9.68
CA THR A 29 1.23 -8.41 -9.68
C THR A 29 2.71 -8.67 -9.94
N GLN A 30 3.26 -8.12 -11.04
CA GLN A 30 4.67 -8.28 -11.36
C GLN A 30 5.57 -7.63 -10.31
N ALA A 31 5.14 -6.49 -9.74
CA ALA A 31 5.91 -5.83 -8.69
C ALA A 31 5.94 -6.63 -7.38
N LYS A 32 4.86 -7.35 -7.04
CA LYS A 32 4.83 -8.29 -5.91
C LYS A 32 5.77 -9.47 -6.15
N GLU A 33 5.75 -10.06 -7.33
CA GLU A 33 6.64 -11.17 -7.69
C GLU A 33 8.13 -10.77 -7.63
N LYS A 34 8.43 -9.52 -7.97
CA LYS A 34 9.76 -8.92 -7.85
C LYS A 34 10.13 -8.48 -6.43
N GLY A 35 9.22 -8.58 -5.46
CA GLY A 35 9.47 -8.18 -4.07
C GLY A 35 9.54 -6.67 -3.83
N LEU A 36 9.02 -5.85 -4.75
CA LEU A 36 9.05 -4.38 -4.66
C LEU A 36 7.88 -3.81 -3.83
N VAL A 37 6.84 -4.60 -3.60
CA VAL A 37 5.71 -4.21 -2.75
C VAL A 37 6.05 -4.48 -1.30
N ARG A 38 6.04 -3.41 -0.50
CA ARG A 38 6.31 -3.44 0.94
C ARG A 38 5.02 -3.60 1.73
N LEU A 39 5.12 -4.25 2.89
CA LEU A 39 4.01 -4.35 3.86
C LEU A 39 4.29 -3.40 5.01
N GLU A 40 3.49 -2.37 5.13
CA GLU A 40 3.67 -1.28 6.08
C GLU A 40 2.57 -1.26 7.15
N GLY A 41 2.95 -0.86 8.36
CA GLY A 41 2.08 -0.76 9.53
C GLY A 41 1.36 0.58 9.65
N LYS A 42 0.68 0.80 10.79
CA LYS A 42 -0.06 2.04 11.06
C LYS A 42 0.84 3.28 11.17
N ASP A 43 2.08 3.08 11.61
CA ASP A 43 3.05 4.15 11.87
C ASP A 43 3.85 4.56 10.61
N TYR A 44 3.61 3.92 9.47
CA TYR A 44 4.28 4.28 8.23
C TYR A 44 3.85 5.68 7.75
N VAL A 45 4.84 6.54 7.54
CA VAL A 45 4.63 7.88 6.99
C VAL A 45 4.69 7.80 5.47
N MET A 46 3.51 7.95 4.84
CA MET A 46 3.36 7.95 3.39
C MET A 46 4.29 8.96 2.73
N GLN A 47 4.95 8.52 1.66
CA GLN A 47 5.81 9.38 0.84
C GLN A 47 5.07 9.82 -0.43
N ASP A 48 5.51 10.92 -1.03
CA ASP A 48 4.99 11.35 -2.32
C ASP A 48 5.25 10.28 -3.39
N GLY A 49 4.20 10.01 -4.18
CA GLY A 49 4.25 8.95 -5.20
C GLY A 49 4.11 7.53 -4.65
N ASP A 50 3.79 7.32 -3.37
CA ASP A 50 3.40 5.98 -2.89
C ASP A 50 2.01 5.59 -3.43
N VAL A 51 1.94 4.40 -4.02
CA VAL A 51 0.70 3.72 -4.38
C VAL A 51 0.40 2.69 -3.30
N VAL A 52 -0.78 2.80 -2.69
CA VAL A 52 -1.12 2.07 -1.47
C VAL A 52 -2.40 1.27 -1.62
N LEU A 53 -2.34 -0.01 -1.25
CA LEU A 53 -3.52 -0.85 -1.06
C LEU A 53 -3.70 -1.17 0.43
N PHE A 54 -4.74 -0.61 1.04
CA PHE A 54 -5.09 -0.88 2.44
C PHE A 54 -5.79 -2.24 2.58
N ARG A 55 -5.30 -3.05 3.51
CA ARG A 55 -5.98 -4.27 3.97
C ARG A 55 -6.63 -3.95 5.32
N PHE A 56 -7.94 -4.05 5.37
CA PHE A 56 -8.73 -3.86 6.58
C PHE A 56 -9.83 -4.92 6.66
N ASN A 57 -10.32 -5.19 7.87
CA ASN A 57 -11.52 -5.98 8.08
C ASN A 57 -12.68 -5.08 8.51
N VAL A 58 -13.89 -5.46 8.10
CA VAL A 58 -15.15 -4.84 8.55
C VAL A 58 -15.82 -5.73 9.58
#